data_AF-A0A6V7PC12-F1
#
_entry.id   AF-A0A6V7PC12-F1
#
_cell.length_a   1.000
_cell.length_b   1.000
_cell.length_c   1.000
_cell.angle_alpha   90.00
_cell.angle_beta   90.00
_cell.angle_gamma   90.00
#
_symmetry.space_group_name_H-M   'P 1'
#
loop_
_entity.id
_entity.type
_entity.pdbx_description
1 polymer ?
#
loop_
_entity_poly.entity_id
_entity_poly.type
_entity_poly.pdbx_seq_one_letter_code
_entity_poly.pdbx_strand_id
1 'polypeptide(L)'
;MFWSSAAIAGTTAGGFAFLVIILGFYYCYVFRRRIPSNRNSDTVEWNRGGRISTASCGPVIEHQGARPFTLEELEQATKNFSESNLVGAGSPKQEFVEEVKRLADIWHRNLVTLIGYCQEGGLQMVVSEYLPNGSVCGHLYDTGRDSVTRLEFKQRLSIAIGVAKGLSHLHSLAPPLVHKDFKTSNVLVDENFIAKVADAGIVRLVQRSEGVGSSHTSGCNIFLDPEVNSSGQLSESSDVYSFGVFLLELITGQEVVRHILQNQRNAWSSGWKHISVQTNLSTKD
;
A
#
# COMPACT_ATOMS: atom_id res chain seq x y z
N MET A 1 48.87 -35.37 -2.62
CA MET A 1 47.79 -34.44 -2.24
C MET A 1 46.86 -34.29 -3.42
N PHE A 2 45.84 -35.13 -3.52
CA PHE A 2 44.81 -35.03 -4.55
C PHE A 2 43.64 -34.27 -3.93
N TRP A 3 43.40 -33.05 -4.39
CA TRP A 3 42.14 -32.37 -4.14
C TRP A 3 41.10 -32.93 -5.12
N SER A 4 40.00 -33.43 -4.57
CA SER A 4 38.90 -34.05 -5.29
C SER A 4 38.24 -33.08 -6.28
N SER A 5 38.01 -33.55 -7.50
CA SER A 5 37.35 -32.85 -8.63
C SER A 5 35.92 -32.35 -8.36
N ALA A 6 35.40 -32.52 -7.15
CA ALA A 6 34.05 -32.12 -6.75
C ALA A 6 33.91 -30.63 -6.40
N ALA A 7 35.00 -29.95 -5.99
CA ALA A 7 34.93 -28.55 -5.55
C ALA A 7 34.80 -27.53 -6.72
N ILE A 8 35.11 -27.93 -7.94
CA ILE A 8 35.08 -27.06 -9.13
C ILE A 8 33.68 -27.05 -9.79
N ALA A 9 32.83 -28.04 -9.50
CA ALA A 9 31.47 -28.12 -10.05
C ALA A 9 30.43 -27.28 -9.28
N GLY A 10 30.71 -26.88 -8.03
CA GLY A 10 29.78 -26.10 -7.21
C GLY A 10 29.80 -24.58 -7.49
N THR A 11 30.94 -24.06 -7.97
CA THR A 11 31.11 -22.62 -8.26
C THR A 11 30.51 -22.22 -9.60
N THR A 12 30.43 -23.15 -10.56
CA THR A 12 29.92 -22.89 -11.91
C THR A 12 28.39 -22.78 -11.92
N ALA A 13 27.67 -23.58 -11.14
CA ALA A 13 26.20 -23.51 -11.08
C ALA A 13 25.68 -22.24 -10.38
N GLY A 14 26.32 -21.81 -9.28
CA GLY A 14 25.95 -20.57 -8.57
C GLY A 14 26.27 -19.31 -9.37
N GLY A 15 27.43 -19.29 -10.06
CA GLY A 15 27.81 -18.19 -10.94
C GLY A 15 26.88 -18.05 -12.15
N PHE A 16 26.40 -19.17 -12.70
CA PHE A 16 25.45 -19.14 -13.81
C PHE A 16 24.10 -18.56 -13.41
N ALA A 17 23.57 -18.92 -12.24
CA ALA A 17 22.33 -18.35 -11.73
C ALA A 17 22.47 -16.83 -11.49
N PHE A 18 23.60 -16.39 -10.92
CA PHE A 18 23.87 -14.98 -10.68
C PHE A 18 24.02 -14.19 -12.00
N LEU A 19 24.69 -14.77 -13.00
CA LEU A 19 24.80 -14.19 -14.34
C LEU A 19 23.46 -14.11 -15.05
N VAL A 20 22.59 -15.12 -14.94
CA VAL A 20 21.24 -15.10 -15.52
C VAL A 20 20.39 -14.01 -14.86
N ILE A 21 20.52 -13.81 -13.54
CA ILE A 21 19.83 -12.74 -12.82
C ILE A 21 20.34 -11.36 -13.28
N ILE A 22 21.66 -11.15 -13.34
CA ILE A 22 22.26 -9.90 -13.82
C ILE A 22 21.87 -9.61 -15.27
N LEU A 23 21.92 -10.62 -16.14
CA LEU A 23 21.50 -10.49 -17.54
C LEU A 23 20.00 -10.23 -17.66
N GLY A 24 19.18 -10.78 -16.77
CA GLY A 24 17.75 -10.48 -16.68
C GLY A 24 17.48 -9.04 -16.27
N PHE A 25 18.17 -8.53 -15.24
CA PHE A 25 18.07 -7.13 -14.84
C PHE A 25 18.60 -6.18 -15.92
N TYR A 26 19.72 -6.52 -16.56
CA TYR A 26 20.29 -5.76 -17.67
C TYR A 26 19.33 -5.75 -18.88
N TYR A 27 18.75 -6.90 -19.22
CA TYR A 27 17.75 -6.99 -20.29
C TYR A 27 16.51 -6.17 -19.95
N CYS A 28 15.97 -6.24 -18.73
CA CYS A 28 14.85 -5.42 -18.27
C CYS A 28 15.17 -3.92 -18.30
N TYR A 29 16.40 -3.53 -17.92
CA TYR A 29 16.87 -2.15 -17.96
C TYR A 29 16.99 -1.63 -19.41
N VAL A 30 17.59 -2.41 -20.31
CA VAL A 30 17.71 -2.07 -21.74
C VAL A 30 16.34 -2.09 -22.43
N PHE A 31 15.47 -3.05 -22.10
CA PHE A 31 14.10 -3.14 -22.62
C PHE A 31 13.27 -1.92 -22.18
N ARG A 32 13.38 -1.49 -20.92
CA ARG A 32 12.78 -0.24 -20.45
C ARG A 32 13.33 1.01 -21.15
N ARG A 33 14.61 1.01 -21.54
CA ARG A 33 15.20 2.08 -22.36
C ARG A 33 14.87 2.00 -23.85
N ARG A 34 14.49 0.81 -24.35
CA ARG A 34 14.12 0.56 -25.76
C ARG A 34 12.63 0.58 -26.04
N ILE A 35 11.76 0.70 -25.04
CA ILE A 35 10.40 1.17 -25.25
C ILE A 35 10.52 2.69 -25.46
N PRO A 36 10.50 3.20 -26.70
CA PRO A 36 10.20 4.61 -26.88
C PRO A 36 8.84 4.85 -26.21
N SER A 37 8.68 6.00 -25.55
CA SER A 37 7.36 6.53 -25.22
C SER A 37 6.58 6.62 -26.53
N ASN A 38 5.86 5.55 -26.86
CA ASN A 38 4.99 5.51 -28.01
C ASN A 38 3.78 6.31 -27.58
N ARG A 39 3.89 7.63 -27.77
CA ARG A 39 2.76 8.52 -28.01
C ARG A 39 2.07 8.07 -29.30
N ASN A 40 1.46 6.89 -29.26
CA ASN A 40 0.30 6.60 -30.08
C ASN A 40 -0.82 6.33 -29.10
N SER A 41 -1.55 7.42 -28.89
CA SER A 41 -2.93 7.42 -28.48
C SER A 41 -3.68 6.34 -29.23
N ASP A 42 -3.96 5.21 -28.57
CA ASP A 42 -5.21 4.50 -28.84
C ASP A 42 -6.31 5.35 -28.18
N THR A 43 -6.58 6.50 -28.81
CA THR A 43 -7.87 7.17 -28.73
C THR A 43 -8.86 6.18 -29.29
N VAL A 44 -9.39 5.32 -28.43
CA VAL A 44 -10.75 4.82 -28.61
C VAL A 44 -11.62 6.06 -28.49
N GLU A 45 -11.91 6.63 -29.65
CA GLU A 45 -12.91 7.66 -29.82
C GLU A 45 -14.23 7.07 -29.32
N TRP A 46 -14.61 7.41 -28.08
CA TRP A 46 -15.93 7.10 -27.56
C TRP A 46 -16.92 7.99 -28.31
N ASN A 47 -17.42 7.44 -29.42
CA ASN A 47 -18.47 8.05 -30.21
C ASN A 47 -19.67 8.35 -29.32
N ARG A 48 -19.90 9.66 -29.13
CA ARG A 48 -21.06 10.24 -28.46
C ARG A 48 -22.27 10.08 -29.38
N GLY A 49 -22.92 8.91 -29.33
CA GLY A 49 -24.19 8.68 -30.02
C GLY A 49 -24.36 7.27 -30.56
N GLY A 50 -24.92 6.37 -29.74
CA GLY A 50 -25.31 5.04 -30.18
C GLY A 50 -26.27 4.39 -29.18
N ARG A 51 -27.56 4.45 -29.48
CA ARG A 51 -28.62 3.75 -28.73
C ARG A 51 -28.40 2.24 -28.84
N ILE A 52 -28.16 1.56 -27.72
CA ILE A 52 -28.44 0.12 -27.57
C ILE A 52 -29.16 -0.09 -26.23
N SER A 53 -30.28 -0.78 -26.33
CA SER A 53 -31.27 -1.01 -25.29
C SER A 53 -30.81 -2.03 -24.24
N THR A 54 -31.18 -1.74 -22.99
CA THR A 54 -31.60 -2.67 -21.92
C THR A 54 -30.66 -3.82 -21.52
N ALA A 55 -29.91 -3.59 -20.43
CA ALA A 55 -30.00 -4.41 -19.21
C ALA A 55 -29.47 -3.60 -18.02
N SER A 56 -30.22 -3.62 -16.92
CA SER A 56 -29.98 -2.89 -15.66
C SER A 56 -28.55 -3.06 -15.14
N CYS A 57 -27.78 -1.97 -15.13
CA CYS A 57 -26.57 -1.81 -14.35
C CYS A 57 -26.58 -0.39 -13.80
N GLY A 58 -26.18 -0.20 -12.54
CA GLY A 58 -26.27 1.06 -11.81
C GLY A 58 -25.58 2.25 -12.51
N PRO A 59 -25.82 3.49 -12.04
CA PRO A 59 -25.35 4.68 -12.73
C PRO A 59 -23.83 4.66 -12.84
N VAL A 60 -23.33 4.69 -14.08
CA VAL A 60 -21.93 4.98 -14.39
C VAL A 60 -21.67 6.40 -13.88
N ILE A 61 -20.86 6.55 -12.83
CA ILE A 61 -20.46 7.86 -12.33
C ILE A 61 -19.54 8.49 -13.38
N GLU A 62 -20.09 9.41 -14.16
CA GLU A 62 -19.31 10.33 -14.98
C GLU A 62 -18.42 11.14 -14.03
N HIS A 63 -17.10 11.11 -14.22
CA HIS A 63 -16.14 11.81 -13.34
C HIS A 63 -16.31 13.33 -13.49
N GLN A 64 -17.29 13.89 -12.79
CA GLN A 64 -17.32 15.29 -12.40
C GLN A 64 -16.41 15.40 -11.17
N GLY A 65 -15.48 16.38 -11.16
CA GLY A 65 -14.49 16.55 -10.09
C GLY A 65 -15.10 16.64 -8.69
N ALA A 66 -14.26 16.76 -7.65
CA ALA A 66 -14.66 16.61 -6.25
C ALA A 66 -15.96 17.36 -5.88
N ARG A 67 -17.03 16.61 -5.55
CA ARG A 67 -18.32 17.16 -5.14
C ARG A 67 -18.25 17.64 -3.67
N PRO A 68 -18.72 18.86 -3.35
CA PRO A 68 -18.98 19.24 -1.97
C PRO A 68 -20.22 18.51 -1.45
N PHE A 69 -20.11 17.93 -0.25
CA PHE A 69 -21.19 17.32 0.53
C PHE A 69 -21.45 18.14 1.79
N THR A 70 -22.70 18.15 2.23
CA THR A 70 -23.10 18.70 3.54
C THR A 70 -22.90 17.66 4.63
N LEU A 71 -22.73 18.11 5.88
CA LEU A 71 -22.61 17.21 7.02
C LEU A 71 -23.89 16.38 7.20
N GLU A 72 -25.07 16.96 6.94
CA GLU A 72 -26.36 16.27 7.04
C GLU A 72 -26.49 15.12 6.02
N GLU A 73 -26.14 15.35 4.74
CA GLU A 73 -26.12 14.29 3.71
C GLU A 73 -25.24 13.12 4.14
N LEU A 74 -24.09 13.46 4.70
CA LEU A 74 -23.06 12.55 5.17
C LEU A 74 -23.55 11.74 6.39
N GLU A 75 -24.23 12.36 7.35
CA GLU A 75 -24.76 11.71 8.55
C GLU A 75 -25.88 10.73 8.20
N GLN A 76 -26.76 11.12 7.26
CA GLN A 76 -27.82 10.27 6.74
C GLN A 76 -27.25 9.03 6.03
N ALA A 77 -26.18 9.20 5.25
CA ALA A 77 -25.56 8.10 4.51
C ALA A 77 -24.82 7.09 5.40
N THR A 78 -24.22 7.55 6.51
CA THR A 78 -23.36 6.72 7.35
C THR A 78 -24.02 6.19 8.63
N LYS A 79 -25.25 6.60 8.93
CA LYS A 79 -25.97 6.28 10.17
C LYS A 79 -25.20 6.74 11.42
N ASN A 80 -24.80 8.01 11.43
CA ASN A 80 -23.89 8.67 12.39
C ASN A 80 -22.45 8.15 12.31
N PHE A 81 -21.55 9.09 11.99
CA PHE A 81 -20.13 8.84 11.81
C PHE A 81 -19.44 8.21 13.02
N SER A 82 -18.48 7.32 12.76
CA SER A 82 -17.42 7.01 13.71
C SER A 82 -16.33 8.07 13.64
N GLU A 83 -15.90 8.61 14.78
CA GLU A 83 -14.80 9.59 14.88
C GLU A 83 -13.49 9.10 14.25
N SER A 84 -13.34 7.79 14.04
CA SER A 84 -12.19 7.17 13.36
C SER A 84 -11.99 7.62 11.91
N ASN A 85 -13.00 8.20 11.26
CA ASN A 85 -12.96 8.60 9.85
C ASN A 85 -12.71 10.11 9.66
N LEU A 86 -12.45 10.84 10.75
CA LEU A 86 -12.19 12.27 10.71
C LEU A 86 -10.77 12.54 10.18
N VAL A 87 -10.66 13.31 9.08
CA VAL A 87 -9.36 13.69 8.49
C VAL A 87 -8.73 14.84 9.29
N GLY A 88 -9.54 15.71 9.88
CA GLY A 88 -9.09 16.75 10.81
C GLY A 88 -10.23 17.62 11.33
N ALA A 89 -9.96 18.34 12.42
CA ALA A 89 -10.85 19.35 13.00
C ALA A 89 -10.13 20.71 13.10
N GLY A 90 -10.80 21.79 12.74
CA GLY A 90 -10.24 23.14 12.77
C GLY A 90 -11.00 24.15 11.91
N SER A 91 -10.46 25.36 11.82
CA SER A 91 -11.04 26.40 10.95
C SER A 91 -11.04 25.94 9.47
N PRO A 92 -12.06 26.29 8.68
CA PRO A 92 -12.09 26.00 7.26
C PRO A 92 -10.84 26.58 6.58
N LYS A 93 -10.06 25.72 5.93
CA LYS A 93 -8.90 26.13 5.13
C LYS A 93 -9.21 25.96 3.67
N GLN A 94 -9.02 27.01 2.88
CA GLN A 94 -9.14 26.96 1.43
C GLN A 94 -8.17 25.94 0.80
N GLU A 95 -6.99 25.79 1.41
CA GLU A 95 -5.97 24.82 0.99
C GLU A 95 -6.46 23.36 1.02
N PHE A 96 -7.38 23.02 1.93
CA PHE A 96 -7.96 21.67 1.99
C PHE A 96 -8.80 21.38 0.74
N VAL A 97 -9.69 22.31 0.36
CA VAL A 97 -10.59 22.14 -0.78
C VAL A 97 -9.80 22.07 -2.10
N GLU A 98 -8.78 22.92 -2.25
CA GLU A 98 -7.92 22.92 -3.44
C GLU A 98 -7.16 21.59 -3.56
N GLU A 99 -6.61 21.06 -2.46
CA GLU A 99 -5.88 19.81 -2.49
C GLU A 99 -6.80 18.60 -2.72
N VAL A 100 -7.99 18.55 -2.10
CA VAL A 100 -8.99 17.49 -2.38
C VAL A 100 -9.40 17.52 -3.85
N LYS A 101 -9.67 18.70 -4.43
CA LYS A 101 -9.99 18.81 -5.86
C LYS A 101 -8.85 18.27 -6.73
N ARG A 102 -7.60 18.66 -6.43
CA ARG A 102 -6.41 18.15 -7.12
C ARG A 102 -6.27 16.62 -7.01
N LEU A 103 -6.59 16.05 -5.84
CA LEU A 103 -6.54 14.60 -5.62
C LEU A 103 -7.69 13.88 -6.33
N ALA A 104 -8.88 14.46 -6.42
CA ALA A 104 -10.03 13.87 -7.10
C ALA A 104 -9.89 13.81 -8.62
N ASP A 105 -9.06 14.68 -9.21
CA ASP A 105 -8.74 14.64 -10.64
C ASP A 105 -7.83 13.45 -11.00
N ILE A 106 -7.24 12.76 -10.01
CA ILE A 106 -6.37 11.61 -10.22
C ILE A 106 -7.24 10.36 -10.35
N TRP A 107 -7.21 9.73 -11.53
CA TRP A 107 -7.97 8.52 -11.79
C TRP A 107 -7.13 7.40 -12.38
N HIS A 108 -7.26 6.21 -11.78
CA HIS A 108 -6.67 4.98 -12.29
C HIS A 108 -7.43 3.77 -11.74
N ARG A 109 -7.56 2.70 -12.54
CA ARG A 109 -8.29 1.47 -12.15
C ARG A 109 -7.80 0.78 -10.86
N ASN A 110 -6.57 1.07 -10.45
CA ASN A 110 -5.93 0.53 -9.24
C ASN A 110 -5.71 1.60 -8.16
N LEU A 111 -6.44 2.71 -8.21
CA LEU A 111 -6.52 3.71 -7.16
C LEU A 111 -7.96 3.83 -6.69
N VAL A 112 -8.14 4.12 -5.41
CA VAL A 112 -9.46 4.49 -4.88
C VAL A 112 -9.82 5.87 -5.38
N THR A 113 -10.99 5.99 -5.98
CA THR A 113 -11.53 7.23 -6.51
C THR A 113 -12.00 8.12 -5.39
N LEU A 114 -11.55 9.38 -5.40
CA LEU A 114 -12.14 10.43 -4.58
C LEU A 114 -13.40 10.97 -5.25
N ILE A 115 -14.51 10.94 -4.52
CA ILE A 115 -15.81 11.42 -5.00
C ILE A 115 -16.01 12.87 -4.57
N GLY A 116 -15.54 13.25 -3.38
CA GLY A 116 -15.78 14.58 -2.86
C GLY A 116 -15.24 14.85 -1.47
N TYR A 117 -15.81 15.87 -0.83
CA TYR A 117 -15.39 16.35 0.48
C TYR A 117 -16.54 17.01 1.23
N CYS A 118 -16.39 17.13 2.55
CA CYS A 118 -17.23 17.97 3.40
C CYS A 118 -16.33 18.89 4.25
N GLN A 119 -16.71 20.16 4.35
CA GLN A 119 -16.05 21.15 5.20
C GLN A 119 -17.11 22.01 5.88
N GLU A 120 -17.64 21.53 7.00
CA GLU A 120 -18.75 22.14 7.73
C GLU A 120 -18.56 21.91 9.23
N GLY A 121 -19.04 22.84 10.08
CA GLY A 121 -18.97 22.68 11.54
C GLY A 121 -17.56 22.58 12.14
N GLY A 122 -16.53 23.04 11.40
CA GLY A 122 -15.13 22.87 11.80
C GLY A 122 -14.57 21.47 11.54
N LEU A 123 -15.30 20.60 10.85
CA LEU A 123 -14.86 19.26 10.45
C LEU A 123 -14.39 19.29 8.99
N GLN A 124 -13.34 18.52 8.70
CA GLN A 124 -12.85 18.29 7.35
C GLN A 124 -12.90 16.78 7.06
N MET A 125 -13.66 16.41 6.04
CA MET A 125 -13.89 15.02 5.66
C MET A 125 -13.71 14.83 4.16
N VAL A 126 -13.26 13.65 3.80
CA VAL A 126 -12.99 13.24 2.42
C VAL A 126 -13.89 12.06 2.10
N VAL A 127 -14.51 12.07 0.92
CA VAL A 127 -15.48 11.07 0.48
C VAL A 127 -14.92 10.32 -0.73
N SER A 128 -14.84 9.00 -0.62
CA SER A 128 -14.30 8.11 -1.65
C SER A 128 -15.29 7.01 -2.03
N GLU A 129 -15.00 6.29 -3.11
CA GLU A 129 -15.78 5.12 -3.49
C GLU A 129 -15.75 4.03 -2.41
N TYR A 130 -16.90 3.38 -2.20
CA TYR A 130 -17.01 2.27 -1.27
C TYR A 130 -16.57 0.96 -1.93
N LEU A 131 -15.71 0.21 -1.25
CA LEU A 131 -15.20 -1.08 -1.72
C LEU A 131 -15.67 -2.19 -0.77
N PRO A 132 -16.67 -3.02 -1.18
CA PRO A 132 -17.39 -3.91 -0.27
C PRO A 132 -16.53 -5.05 0.26
N ASN A 133 -15.50 -5.45 -0.49
CA ASN A 133 -14.58 -6.48 -0.02
C ASN A 133 -13.51 -5.92 0.93
N GLY A 134 -13.47 -4.62 1.22
CA GLY A 134 -12.59 -4.06 2.24
C GLY A 134 -11.10 -4.23 1.92
N SER A 135 -10.27 -4.31 2.97
CA SER A 135 -8.80 -4.28 2.85
C SER A 135 -8.18 -5.66 2.66
N VAL A 136 -7.05 -5.70 1.93
CA VAL A 136 -6.26 -6.91 1.68
C VAL A 136 -5.81 -7.57 2.97
N CYS A 137 -5.44 -6.80 4.01
CA CYS A 137 -5.03 -7.38 5.29
C CYS A 137 -6.13 -8.25 5.93
N GLY A 138 -7.40 -7.89 5.75
CA GLY A 138 -8.54 -8.68 6.22
C GLY A 138 -8.66 -10.04 5.54
N HIS A 139 -8.24 -10.16 4.27
CA HIS A 139 -8.23 -11.42 3.51
C HIS A 139 -6.91 -12.19 3.58
N LEU A 140 -5.87 -11.55 4.11
CA LEU A 140 -4.53 -12.10 4.17
C LEU A 140 -4.26 -12.79 5.52
N TYR A 141 -4.70 -12.18 6.62
CA TYR A 141 -4.43 -12.66 7.97
C TYR A 141 -5.52 -13.58 8.51
N ASP A 142 -5.11 -14.60 9.26
CA ASP A 142 -6.07 -15.35 10.07
C ASP A 142 -6.58 -14.47 11.21
N THR A 143 -7.81 -13.99 11.10
CA THR A 143 -8.46 -13.22 12.15
C THR A 143 -9.37 -14.11 13.02
N GLY A 144 -9.40 -15.43 12.80
CA GLY A 144 -10.23 -16.37 13.56
C GLY A 144 -11.74 -16.14 13.40
N ARG A 145 -12.15 -15.27 12.45
CA ARG A 145 -13.56 -15.08 12.07
C ARG A 145 -13.84 -15.99 10.89
N ASP A 146 -14.66 -17.01 11.14
CA ASP A 146 -15.23 -17.90 10.14
C ASP A 146 -15.97 -17.05 9.08
N SER A 147 -15.35 -16.82 7.90
CA SER A 147 -15.98 -16.47 6.60
C SER A 147 -15.21 -15.49 5.69
N VAL A 148 -13.97 -15.07 5.99
CA VAL A 148 -13.20 -14.31 4.98
C VAL A 148 -12.49 -15.28 4.02
N THR A 149 -12.88 -15.27 2.74
CA THR A 149 -12.20 -16.03 1.69
C THR A 149 -10.73 -15.63 1.63
N ARG A 150 -9.86 -16.51 2.12
CA ARG A 150 -8.41 -16.30 2.07
C ARG A 150 -7.97 -16.13 0.62
N LEU A 151 -7.12 -15.14 0.38
CA LEU A 151 -6.55 -14.91 -0.95
C LEU A 151 -5.67 -16.09 -1.37
N GLU A 152 -6.00 -16.69 -2.50
CA GLU A 152 -5.12 -17.65 -3.18
C GLU A 152 -3.89 -16.94 -3.76
N PHE A 153 -2.80 -17.69 -3.97
CA PHE A 153 -1.55 -17.12 -4.49
C PHE A 153 -1.73 -16.36 -5.82
N LYS A 154 -2.58 -16.87 -6.72
CA LYS A 154 -2.90 -16.20 -7.99
C LYS A 154 -3.58 -14.84 -7.79
N GLN A 155 -4.49 -14.74 -6.81
CA GLN A 155 -5.13 -13.47 -6.46
C GLN A 155 -4.12 -12.51 -5.84
N ARG A 156 -3.26 -12.99 -4.94
CA ARG A 156 -2.18 -12.18 -4.34
C ARG A 156 -1.24 -11.60 -5.40
N LEU A 157 -0.86 -12.40 -6.40
CA LEU A 157 -0.05 -11.93 -7.53
C LEU A 157 -0.79 -10.86 -8.36
N SER A 158 -2.07 -11.07 -8.62
CA SER A 158 -2.90 -10.10 -9.35
C SER A 158 -3.04 -8.77 -8.58
N ILE A 159 -3.19 -8.86 -7.26
CA ILE A 159 -3.22 -7.72 -6.34
C ILE A 159 -1.87 -6.98 -6.38
N ALA A 160 -0.74 -7.69 -6.25
CA ALA A 160 0.59 -7.09 -6.32
C ALA A 160 0.82 -6.29 -7.62
N ILE A 161 0.41 -6.87 -8.75
CA ILE A 161 0.50 -6.20 -10.06
C ILE A 161 -0.41 -4.96 -10.11
N GLY A 162 -1.64 -5.07 -9.62
CA GLY A 162 -2.58 -3.94 -9.56
C GLY A 162 -2.03 -2.79 -8.73
N VAL A 163 -1.58 -3.08 -7.51
CA VAL A 163 -0.97 -2.09 -6.60
C VAL A 163 0.25 -1.43 -7.24
N ALA A 164 1.14 -2.21 -7.85
CA ALA A 164 2.32 -1.67 -8.54
C ALA A 164 1.93 -0.68 -9.65
N LYS A 165 0.87 -0.95 -10.42
CA LYS A 165 0.33 -0.04 -11.43
C LYS A 165 -0.23 1.24 -10.80
N GLY A 166 -0.97 1.11 -9.69
CA GLY A 166 -1.50 2.25 -8.93
C GLY A 166 -0.39 3.18 -8.43
N LEU A 167 0.61 2.64 -7.72
CA LEU A 167 1.76 3.41 -7.23
C LEU A 167 2.56 4.03 -8.38
N SER A 168 2.84 3.26 -9.43
CA SER A 168 3.55 3.77 -10.61
C SER A 168 2.79 4.91 -11.29
N HIS A 169 1.45 4.87 -11.30
CA HIS A 169 0.64 5.96 -11.84
C HIS A 169 0.82 7.24 -11.00
N LEU A 170 0.75 7.14 -9.67
CA LEU A 170 0.96 8.27 -8.75
C LEU A 170 2.33 8.93 -8.94
N HIS A 171 3.38 8.12 -9.06
CA HIS A 171 4.76 8.61 -9.27
C HIS A 171 4.96 9.20 -10.68
N SER A 172 4.16 8.82 -11.66
CA SER A 172 4.24 9.36 -13.03
C SER A 172 3.59 10.74 -13.22
N LEU A 173 2.85 11.23 -12.21
CA LEU A 173 2.20 12.53 -12.26
C LEU A 173 3.22 13.68 -12.32
N ALA A 174 2.78 14.86 -12.74
CA ALA A 174 3.59 16.07 -12.80
C ALA A 174 2.93 17.20 -11.98
N PRO A 175 3.38 17.50 -10.75
CA PRO A 175 4.48 16.85 -10.03
C PRO A 175 4.13 15.44 -9.52
N PRO A 176 5.13 14.56 -9.25
CA PRO A 176 4.90 13.23 -8.71
C PRO A 176 4.16 13.27 -7.37
N LEU A 177 3.18 12.36 -7.20
CA LEU A 177 2.48 12.19 -5.94
C LEU A 177 3.05 10.99 -5.18
N VAL A 178 3.77 11.27 -4.10
CA VAL A 178 4.23 10.25 -3.14
C VAL A 178 3.08 9.90 -2.19
N HIS A 179 2.83 8.60 -1.99
CA HIS A 179 1.75 8.08 -1.16
C HIS A 179 1.94 8.39 0.33
N LYS A 180 3.16 8.21 0.86
CA LYS A 180 3.61 8.55 2.23
C LYS A 180 3.12 7.66 3.38
N ASP A 181 1.96 7.02 3.27
CA ASP A 181 1.47 6.04 4.25
C ASP A 181 1.05 4.72 3.57
N PHE A 182 1.90 4.20 2.68
CA PHE A 182 1.56 2.97 1.96
C PHE A 182 1.72 1.76 2.88
N LYS A 183 0.63 0.98 3.06
CA LYS A 183 0.58 -0.22 3.90
C LYS A 183 -0.55 -1.15 3.47
N THR A 184 -0.51 -2.40 3.91
CA THR A 184 -1.47 -3.44 3.50
C THR A 184 -2.91 -3.12 3.87
N SER A 185 -3.16 -2.37 4.94
CA SER A 185 -4.51 -1.90 5.29
C SER A 185 -5.08 -0.86 4.33
N ASN A 186 -4.20 -0.14 3.61
CA ASN A 186 -4.56 0.91 2.65
C ASN A 186 -4.63 0.34 1.22
N VAL A 187 -4.60 -0.98 1.06
CA VAL A 187 -4.92 -1.65 -0.19
C VAL A 187 -6.28 -2.28 -0.04
N LEU A 188 -7.26 -1.76 -0.78
CA LEU A 188 -8.63 -2.24 -0.80
C LEU A 188 -8.89 -3.09 -2.05
N VAL A 189 -9.93 -3.90 -2.02
CA VAL A 189 -10.36 -4.73 -3.15
C VAL A 189 -11.82 -4.46 -3.50
N ASP A 190 -12.10 -4.31 -4.80
CA ASP A 190 -13.47 -4.16 -5.30
C ASP A 190 -14.22 -5.49 -5.34
N GLU A 191 -15.47 -5.46 -5.81
CA GLU A 191 -16.35 -6.64 -5.97
C GLU A 191 -15.71 -7.77 -6.80
N ASN A 192 -14.82 -7.43 -7.74
CA ASN A 192 -14.12 -8.35 -8.62
C ASN A 192 -12.72 -8.72 -8.11
N PHE A 193 -12.38 -8.37 -6.87
CA PHE A 193 -11.05 -8.54 -6.28
C PHE A 193 -9.93 -7.82 -7.04
N ILE A 194 -10.25 -6.71 -7.71
CA ILE A 194 -9.24 -5.81 -8.27
C ILE A 194 -8.75 -4.90 -7.15
N ALA A 195 -7.42 -4.90 -6.95
CA ALA A 195 -6.79 -4.07 -5.93
C ALA A 195 -6.80 -2.59 -6.28
N LYS A 196 -7.10 -1.76 -5.29
CA LYS A 196 -7.07 -0.30 -5.35
C LYS A 196 -6.29 0.26 -4.16
N VAL A 197 -5.33 1.15 -4.43
CA VAL A 197 -4.56 1.85 -3.40
C VAL A 197 -5.39 3.02 -2.88
N ALA A 198 -5.64 3.04 -1.57
CA ALA A 198 -6.41 4.05 -0.85
C ALA A 198 -5.50 5.10 -0.21
N ASP A 199 -6.07 6.22 0.23
CA ASP A 199 -5.44 7.23 1.09
C ASP A 199 -4.16 7.91 0.55
N ALA A 200 -3.89 7.78 -0.74
CA ALA A 200 -2.76 8.42 -1.40
C ALA A 200 -2.81 9.95 -1.22
N GLY A 201 -1.80 10.51 -0.56
CA GLY A 201 -1.68 11.95 -0.37
C GLY A 201 -2.53 12.55 0.76
N ILE A 202 -3.41 11.78 1.41
CA ILE A 202 -4.28 12.28 2.50
C ILE A 202 -3.46 12.79 3.69
N VAL A 203 -2.32 12.16 4.00
CA VAL A 203 -1.42 12.63 5.07
C VAL A 203 -0.95 14.08 4.86
N ARG A 204 -0.84 14.55 3.60
CA ARG A 204 -0.50 15.94 3.29
C ARG A 204 -1.62 16.91 3.69
N LEU A 205 -2.89 16.49 3.57
CA LEU A 205 -4.04 17.27 4.02
C LEU A 205 -3.96 17.51 5.53
N VAL A 206 -3.63 16.46 6.29
CA VAL A 206 -3.51 16.52 7.76
C VAL A 206 -2.34 17.40 8.18
N GLN A 207 -1.13 17.17 7.63
CA GLN A 207 0.08 17.93 7.97
C GLN A 207 -0.04 19.43 7.67
N ARG A 208 -0.79 19.80 6.64
CA ARG A 208 -1.04 21.20 6.28
C ARG A 208 -2.18 21.82 7.11
N SER A 209 -3.08 20.99 7.63
CA SER A 209 -4.14 21.42 8.54
C SER A 209 -3.61 21.74 9.95
N GLU A 210 -2.68 20.96 10.50
CA GLU A 210 -2.22 21.15 11.89
C GLU A 210 -1.03 22.10 12.06
N GLY A 211 -0.50 22.67 10.98
CA GLY A 211 0.75 23.42 11.04
C GLY A 211 1.96 22.49 11.18
N VAL A 212 3.13 22.98 10.80
CA VAL A 212 4.38 22.19 10.75
C VAL A 212 4.81 21.82 12.18
N GLY A 213 4.28 20.73 12.72
CA GLY A 213 4.76 20.17 13.98
C GLY A 213 3.70 19.49 14.84
N SER A 214 3.29 18.28 14.47
CA SER A 214 2.87 17.19 15.38
C SER A 214 2.42 16.03 14.48
N SER A 215 2.59 14.74 14.76
CA SER A 215 3.11 14.01 15.89
C SER A 215 3.81 12.79 15.28
N HIS A 216 5.09 12.61 15.59
CA HIS A 216 5.71 11.30 15.38
C HIS A 216 5.01 10.33 16.34
N THR A 217 3.99 9.62 15.84
CA THR A 217 3.45 8.46 16.53
C THR A 217 4.61 7.48 16.70
N SER A 218 5.11 7.41 17.93
CA SER A 218 6.12 6.52 18.45
C SER A 218 5.63 5.07 18.39
N GLY A 219 5.53 4.53 17.19
CA GLY A 219 5.34 3.12 16.90
C GLY A 219 6.36 2.72 15.84
N CYS A 220 6.91 1.52 15.94
CA CYS A 220 7.74 0.96 14.88
C CYS A 220 6.85 0.73 13.65
N ASN A 221 6.80 1.71 12.75
CA ASN A 221 6.12 1.56 11.48
C ASN A 221 7.03 0.75 10.56
N ILE A 222 6.78 -0.56 10.45
CA ILE A 222 7.59 -1.46 9.63
C ILE A 222 7.56 -1.13 8.13
N PHE A 223 6.57 -0.36 7.68
CA PHE A 223 6.48 0.13 6.30
C PHE A 223 7.30 1.40 6.11
N LEU A 224 7.72 2.08 7.19
CA LEU A 224 8.52 3.28 7.09
C LEU A 224 9.94 2.92 6.66
N ASP A 225 10.36 3.50 5.55
CA ASP A 225 11.72 3.41 5.05
C ASP A 225 12.73 3.88 6.14
N PRO A 226 13.71 3.03 6.53
CA PRO A 226 14.68 3.40 7.56
C PRO A 226 15.52 4.63 7.18
N GLU A 227 15.71 4.92 5.89
CA GLU A 227 16.42 6.11 5.43
C GLU A 227 15.59 7.40 5.62
N VAL A 228 14.26 7.29 5.57
CA VAL A 228 13.34 8.39 5.94
C VAL A 228 13.43 8.69 7.43
N ASN A 229 13.63 7.68 8.28
CA ASN A 229 13.81 7.90 9.72
C ASN A 229 15.08 8.70 10.05
N SER A 230 16.08 8.69 9.16
CA SER A 230 17.33 9.43 9.32
C SER A 230 17.31 10.81 8.65
N SER A 231 16.58 10.97 7.55
CA SER A 231 16.57 12.20 6.74
C SER A 231 15.31 13.06 6.89
N GLY A 232 14.21 12.49 7.40
CA GLY A 232 12.91 13.13 7.55
C GLY A 232 12.14 13.39 6.24
N GLN A 233 12.69 13.00 5.08
CA GLN A 233 12.09 13.30 3.77
C GLN A 233 11.49 12.06 3.11
N LEU A 234 10.15 12.02 3.03
CA LEU A 234 9.41 11.00 2.29
C LEU A 234 9.56 11.21 0.78
N SER A 235 9.93 10.15 0.06
CA SER A 235 10.24 10.15 -1.37
C SER A 235 9.56 9.00 -2.11
N GLU A 236 9.65 8.98 -3.45
CA GLU A 236 9.19 7.82 -4.25
C GLU A 236 9.86 6.52 -3.80
N SER A 237 11.14 6.57 -3.40
CA SER A 237 11.89 5.43 -2.85
C SER A 237 11.27 4.88 -1.56
N SER A 238 10.69 5.75 -0.73
CA SER A 238 10.03 5.32 0.52
C SER A 238 8.74 4.54 0.26
N ASP A 239 7.99 4.91 -0.78
CA ASP A 239 6.84 4.11 -1.24
C ASP A 239 7.30 2.76 -1.81
N VAL A 240 8.45 2.72 -2.51
CA VAL A 240 9.04 1.47 -3.03
C VAL A 240 9.47 0.53 -1.90
N TYR A 241 10.07 1.05 -0.82
CA TYR A 241 10.37 0.25 0.37
C TYR A 241 9.10 -0.34 0.98
N SER A 242 8.08 0.52 1.20
CA SER A 242 6.78 0.12 1.74
C SER A 242 6.11 -0.96 0.88
N PHE A 243 6.22 -0.82 -0.45
CA PHE A 243 5.75 -1.83 -1.41
C PHE A 243 6.51 -3.16 -1.28
N GLY A 244 7.82 -3.12 -1.01
CA GLY A 244 8.61 -4.32 -0.69
C GLY A 244 8.09 -5.07 0.53
N VAL A 245 7.76 -4.35 1.61
CA VAL A 245 7.15 -4.94 2.82
C VAL A 245 5.79 -5.56 2.51
N PHE A 246 4.96 -4.88 1.72
CA PHE A 246 3.68 -5.39 1.24
C PHE A 246 3.83 -6.70 0.43
N LEU A 247 4.83 -6.78 -0.46
CA LEU A 247 5.11 -8.02 -1.20
C LEU A 247 5.48 -9.18 -0.26
N LEU A 248 6.26 -8.91 0.80
CA LEU A 248 6.61 -9.91 1.80
C LEU A 248 5.35 -10.42 2.50
N GLU A 249 4.44 -9.54 2.93
CA GLU A 249 3.17 -9.95 3.55
C GLU A 249 2.31 -10.78 2.60
N LEU A 250 2.23 -10.42 1.32
CA LEU A 250 1.51 -11.22 0.32
C LEU A 250 2.09 -12.63 0.16
N ILE A 251 3.43 -12.74 0.13
CA ILE A 251 4.11 -14.04 -0.03
C ILE A 251 3.92 -14.91 1.21
N THR A 252 4.13 -14.36 2.41
CA THR A 252 4.05 -15.11 3.66
C THR A 252 2.60 -15.39 4.08
N GLY A 253 1.65 -14.55 3.67
CA GLY A 253 0.29 -14.58 4.20
C GLY A 253 0.22 -14.20 5.68
N GLN A 254 1.24 -13.50 6.20
CA GLN A 254 1.37 -13.16 7.60
C GLN A 254 1.77 -11.69 7.76
N GLU A 255 1.33 -11.11 8.86
CA GLU A 255 1.75 -9.78 9.28
C GLU A 255 3.25 -9.80 9.59
N VAL A 256 4.04 -8.94 8.94
CA VAL A 256 5.51 -8.94 9.05
C VAL A 256 5.97 -8.72 10.50
N VAL A 257 5.21 -7.97 11.30
CA VAL A 257 5.46 -7.79 12.74
C VAL A 257 5.50 -9.14 13.48
N ARG A 258 4.57 -10.05 13.19
CA ARG A 258 4.54 -11.38 13.82
C ARG A 258 5.76 -12.20 13.40
N HIS A 259 6.17 -12.11 12.14
CA HIS A 259 7.33 -12.85 11.64
C HIS A 259 8.66 -12.36 12.25
N ILE A 260 8.86 -11.03 12.36
CA ILE A 260 10.05 -10.46 13.00
C ILE A 260 10.09 -10.83 14.49
N LEU A 261 8.98 -10.65 15.22
CA LEU A 261 8.93 -10.99 16.65
C LEU A 261 9.10 -12.49 16.89
N GLN A 262 8.54 -13.35 16.04
CA GLN A 262 8.70 -14.79 16.15
C GLN A 262 10.12 -15.24 15.81
N ASN A 263 10.77 -14.63 14.82
CA ASN A 263 12.18 -14.90 14.52
C ASN A 263 13.12 -14.40 15.62
N GLN A 264 12.86 -13.24 16.23
CA GLN A 264 13.61 -12.78 17.41
C GLN A 264 13.43 -13.73 18.60
N ARG A 265 12.19 -14.19 18.85
CA ARG A 265 11.90 -15.18 19.89
C ARG A 265 12.57 -16.53 19.61
N ASN A 266 12.59 -16.97 18.35
CA ASN A 266 13.24 -18.21 17.93
C ASN A 266 14.78 -18.09 18.05
N ALA A 267 15.36 -16.96 17.68
CA ALA A 267 16.78 -16.66 17.85
C ALA A 267 17.18 -16.61 19.34
N TRP A 268 16.37 -16.00 20.20
CA TRP A 268 16.56 -16.00 21.65
C TRP A 268 16.42 -17.40 22.25
N SER A 269 15.46 -18.20 21.78
CA SER A 269 15.26 -19.58 22.27
C SER A 269 16.35 -20.55 21.81
N SER A 270 17.04 -20.25 20.70
CA SER A 270 18.13 -21.08 20.17
C SER A 270 19.48 -20.78 20.83
N GLY A 271 19.64 -19.60 21.45
CA GLY A 271 20.87 -19.18 22.15
C GLY A 271 21.02 -19.68 23.59
N TRP A 272 19.98 -20.27 24.20
CA TRP A 272 19.94 -20.62 25.63
C TRP A 272 19.81 -22.14 25.90
N LYS A 273 20.42 -22.99 25.07
CA LYS A 273 20.46 -24.45 25.33
C LYS A 273 21.73 -24.97 26.01
N HIS A 274 22.66 -24.11 26.42
CA HIS A 274 23.81 -24.55 27.21
C HIS A 274 24.23 -23.45 28.18
N ILE A 275 23.90 -23.63 29.46
CA ILE A 275 24.68 -23.32 30.66
C ILE A 275 23.73 -23.64 31.83
N SER A 276 23.74 -24.91 32.25
CA SER A 276 23.24 -25.31 33.56
C SER A 276 24.47 -25.62 34.40
N VAL A 277 25.04 -24.61 35.07
CA VAL A 277 25.98 -24.88 36.17
C VAL A 277 25.12 -25.12 37.41
N GLN A 278 24.95 -26.39 37.77
CA GLN A 278 24.48 -26.74 39.11
C GLN A 278 25.57 -26.36 40.10
N THR A 279 25.32 -25.35 40.94
CA THR A 279 26.08 -25.17 42.18
C THR A 279 25.30 -25.84 43.31
N ASN A 280 25.83 -26.96 43.79
CA ASN A 280 25.39 -27.58 45.03
C ASN A 280 25.68 -26.62 46.19
N LEU A 281 24.62 -26.16 46.86
CA LEU A 281 24.73 -25.56 48.18
C LEU A 281 24.92 -26.69 49.20
N SER A 282 26.18 -26.97 49.55
CA SER A 282 26.49 -27.68 50.79
C SER A 282 26.35 -26.68 51.94
N THR A 283 25.40 -26.94 52.84
CA THR A 283 25.33 -26.30 54.14
C THR A 283 26.56 -26.65 54.97
N LYS A 284 26.96 -25.67 55.78
CA LYS A 284 28.03 -25.71 56.79
C LYS A 284 27.96 -26.96 57.67
N ASP A 285 29.13 -27.47 58.03
CA ASP A 285 29.69 -27.29 59.38
C ASP A 285 31.14 -26.81 59.27
#